data_AF-E9EIH6-F1
#
_entry.id   AF-E9EIH6-F1
#
_cell.length_a   1.000
_cell.length_b   1.000
_cell.length_c   1.000
_cell.angle_alpha   90.00
_cell.angle_beta   90.00
_cell.angle_gamma   90.00
#
_symmetry.space_group_name_H-M   'P 1'
#
loop_
_entity.id
_entity.type
_entity.pdbx_description
1 polymer ?
#
loop_
_entity_poly.entity_id
_entity_poly.type
_entity_poly.pdbx_seq_one_letter_code
_entity_poly.pdbx_strand_id
1 'polypeptide(L)'
;METINELPLSDAHIVRADFGESYRPSQESKFECCTPVHSRPPEARFEPTKPKLFPSDIWTLACAVWATLAQRSLFEMFMGTEDTVTWIQVQALGKLPDEWWEKWDARSEDFTEDGQPIRVNDSPVYTFDYQFENAIQEGRRRCKMETMDLAEKEALLAMLRPMLAYRPEQRCSVKEVLGSEWMTRYAMPDYERLRGGRR
;
A
#
# COMPACT_ATOMS: atom_id res chain seq x y z
N MET A 1 -24.09 -25.38 16.30
CA MET A 1 -23.64 -23.99 16.11
C MET A 1 -23.78 -23.74 14.61
N GLU A 2 -24.80 -23.01 14.18
CA GLU A 2 -25.00 -22.71 12.76
C GLU A 2 -23.90 -21.74 12.30
N THR A 3 -23.12 -22.16 11.31
CA THR A 3 -22.18 -21.30 10.61
C THR A 3 -22.98 -20.35 9.72
N ILE A 4 -22.99 -19.07 10.06
CA ILE A 4 -23.47 -18.01 9.18
C ILE A 4 -22.40 -17.80 8.10
N ASN A 5 -22.70 -18.21 6.87
CA ASN A 5 -21.80 -18.05 5.73
C ASN A 5 -22.05 -16.74 4.96
N GLU A 6 -23.05 -15.95 5.36
CA GLU A 6 -23.44 -14.71 4.68
C GLU A 6 -23.64 -13.60 5.71
N LEU A 7 -22.83 -12.54 5.61
CA LEU A 7 -22.94 -11.34 6.45
C LEU A 7 -23.50 -10.19 5.61
N PRO A 8 -24.64 -9.57 5.99
CA PRO A 8 -25.12 -8.36 5.32
C PRO A 8 -24.07 -7.26 5.36
N LEU A 9 -23.93 -6.49 4.29
CA LEU A 9 -22.99 -5.36 4.25
C LEU A 9 -23.29 -4.29 5.32
N SER A 10 -24.56 -4.18 5.76
CA SER A 10 -24.93 -3.31 6.89
C SER A 10 -24.26 -3.71 8.21
N ASP A 11 -23.90 -4.98 8.35
CA ASP A 11 -23.39 -5.56 9.59
C ASP A 11 -21.87 -5.78 9.51
N ALA A 12 -21.26 -5.58 8.33
CA ALA A 12 -19.83 -5.66 8.06
C ALA A 12 -19.06 -4.40 8.53
N HIS A 13 -19.18 -4.07 9.81
CA HIS A 13 -18.49 -2.92 10.41
C HIS A 13 -17.01 -3.22 10.64
N ILE A 14 -16.13 -2.42 10.02
CA ILE A 14 -14.68 -2.47 10.24
C ILE A 14 -14.30 -1.50 11.35
N VAL A 15 -13.57 -1.98 12.35
CA VAL A 15 -12.99 -1.16 13.43
C VAL A 15 -11.50 -1.41 13.51
N ARG A 16 -10.72 -0.35 13.81
CA ARG A 16 -9.29 -0.50 14.12
C ARG A 16 -9.16 -1.08 15.52
N ALA A 17 -8.45 -2.19 15.63
CA ALA A 17 -8.15 -2.87 16.88
C ALA A 17 -6.63 -2.94 17.10
N ASP A 18 -6.23 -3.60 18.18
CA ASP A 18 -4.84 -3.88 18.55
C ASP A 18 -3.94 -2.62 18.60
N PHE A 19 -4.10 -1.87 19.68
CA PHE A 19 -3.28 -0.69 19.96
C PHE A 19 -2.02 -1.03 20.78
N GLY A 20 -1.60 -2.31 20.84
CA GLY A 20 -0.46 -2.76 21.64
C GLY A 20 0.86 -2.06 21.28
N GLU A 21 1.02 -1.69 20.01
CA GLU A 21 2.19 -0.97 19.51
C GLU A 21 1.98 0.54 19.31
N SER A 22 0.79 1.07 19.65
CA SER A 22 0.49 2.49 19.49
C SER A 22 1.23 3.34 20.52
N TYR A 23 1.63 4.54 20.11
CA TYR A 23 2.39 5.48 20.94
C TYR A 23 2.01 6.92 20.58
N ARG A 24 2.38 7.87 21.44
CA ARG A 24 2.17 9.30 21.17
C ARG A 24 3.49 9.95 20.80
N PRO A 25 3.69 10.36 19.53
CA PRO A 25 4.95 11.00 19.11
C PRO A 25 5.34 12.25 19.89
N SER A 26 4.37 12.93 20.53
CA SER A 26 4.61 14.09 21.40
C SER A 26 5.10 13.75 22.81
N GLN A 27 4.99 12.48 23.23
CA GLN A 27 5.33 12.00 24.57
C GLN A 27 6.50 11.01 24.55
N GLU A 28 6.68 10.25 23.47
CA GLU A 28 7.72 9.25 23.34
C GLU A 28 8.22 9.12 21.90
N SER A 29 9.48 8.70 21.75
CA SER A 29 10.11 8.42 20.46
C SER A 29 10.21 6.92 20.25
N LYS A 30 9.46 6.38 19.29
CA LYS A 30 9.65 5.00 18.80
C LYS A 30 10.45 5.00 17.50
N PHE A 31 11.48 4.17 17.46
CA PHE A 31 12.37 4.01 16.31
C PHE A 31 12.05 2.76 15.50
N GLU A 32 11.61 1.71 16.20
CA GLU A 32 11.22 0.42 15.61
C GLU A 32 9.79 0.46 15.06
N CYS A 33 9.59 -0.24 13.95
CA CYS A 33 8.30 -0.40 13.31
C CYS A 33 7.96 -1.88 13.24
N CYS A 34 7.03 -2.31 14.09
CA CYS A 34 6.58 -3.71 14.19
C CYS A 34 5.60 -4.11 13.06
N THR A 35 5.31 -3.22 12.11
CA THR A 35 4.47 -3.51 10.94
C THR A 35 5.07 -4.68 10.13
N PRO A 36 4.24 -5.60 9.61
CA PRO A 36 4.70 -6.67 8.72
C PRO A 36 5.55 -6.15 7.56
N VAL A 37 6.56 -6.91 7.15
CA VAL A 37 7.60 -6.44 6.21
C VAL A 37 7.01 -5.88 4.90
N HIS A 38 5.99 -6.52 4.34
CA HIS A 38 5.35 -6.09 3.08
C HIS A 38 4.53 -4.78 3.17
N SER A 39 4.19 -4.33 4.37
CA SER A 39 3.44 -3.07 4.60
C SER A 39 4.25 -2.05 5.40
N ARG A 40 5.46 -2.43 5.83
CA ARG A 40 6.38 -1.58 6.58
C ARG A 40 6.87 -0.42 5.70
N PRO A 41 6.90 0.80 6.23
CA PRO A 41 7.38 1.95 5.49
C PRO A 41 8.91 1.91 5.33
N PRO A 42 9.45 2.36 4.19
CA PRO A 42 10.86 2.19 3.81
C PRO A 42 11.85 2.87 4.77
N GLU A 43 11.48 3.98 5.40
CA GLU A 43 12.30 4.67 6.41
C GLU A 43 12.56 3.82 7.66
N ALA A 44 11.76 2.78 7.93
CA ALA A 44 12.06 1.82 8.99
C ALA A 44 13.34 1.03 8.72
N ARG A 45 13.62 0.76 7.44
CA ARG A 45 14.85 0.11 6.99
C ARG A 45 15.98 1.11 6.81
N PHE A 46 15.74 2.22 6.11
CA PHE A 46 16.82 3.11 5.65
C PHE A 46 17.16 4.26 6.62
N GLU A 47 16.26 4.57 7.56
CA GLU A 47 16.44 5.59 8.58
C GLU A 47 16.06 5.05 9.98
N PRO A 48 16.74 3.98 10.46
CA PRO A 48 16.37 3.31 11.71
C PRO A 48 16.58 4.20 12.94
N THR A 49 17.46 5.18 12.85
CA THR A 49 17.75 6.14 13.94
C THR A 49 16.78 7.31 14.00
N LYS A 50 15.84 7.44 13.05
CA LYS A 50 14.81 8.48 13.09
C LYS A 50 13.53 7.95 13.75
N PRO A 51 12.88 8.75 14.61
CA PRO A 51 11.61 8.36 15.18
C PRO A 51 10.57 8.23 14.07
N LYS A 52 9.70 7.24 14.19
CA LYS A 52 8.56 7.09 13.30
C LYS A 52 7.48 8.07 13.70
N LEU A 53 6.73 8.54 12.71
CA LEU A 53 5.74 9.61 12.87
C LEU A 53 4.49 9.24 12.07
N PHE A 54 3.46 10.09 12.12
CA PHE A 54 2.20 9.88 11.39
C PHE A 54 2.35 9.55 9.89
N PRO A 55 3.34 10.08 9.12
CA PRO A 55 3.51 9.68 7.72
C PRO A 55 3.88 8.19 7.52
N SER A 56 4.44 7.52 8.53
CA SER A 56 4.68 6.07 8.50
C SER A 56 3.36 5.28 8.48
N ASP A 57 2.33 5.78 9.17
CA ASP A 57 0.99 5.21 9.14
C ASP A 57 0.30 5.44 7.79
N ILE A 58 0.59 6.54 7.09
CA ILE A 58 0.02 6.81 5.75
C ILE A 58 0.50 5.78 4.72
N TRP A 59 1.79 5.42 4.75
CA TRP A 59 2.31 4.34 3.90
C TRP A 59 1.61 3.01 4.20
N THR A 60 1.53 2.65 5.49
CA THR A 60 0.87 1.42 5.94
C THR A 60 -0.62 1.41 5.52
N LEU A 61 -1.28 2.56 5.61
CA LEU A 61 -2.67 2.75 5.17
C LEU A 61 -2.81 2.52 3.66
N ALA A 62 -1.89 3.01 2.82
CA ALA A 62 -1.92 2.76 1.39
C ALA A 62 -1.84 1.26 1.07
N CYS A 63 -0.93 0.54 1.74
CA CYS A 63 -0.81 -0.90 1.64
C CYS A 63 -2.11 -1.62 2.07
N ALA A 64 -2.76 -1.16 3.15
CA ALA A 64 -4.01 -1.72 3.64
C ALA A 64 -5.20 -1.46 2.68
N VAL A 65 -5.29 -0.25 2.12
CA VAL A 65 -6.30 0.09 1.10
C VAL A 65 -6.12 -0.82 -0.11
N TRP A 66 -4.90 -0.97 -0.62
CA TRP A 66 -4.60 -1.89 -1.71
C TRP A 66 -5.00 -3.33 -1.37
N ALA A 67 -4.57 -3.84 -0.20
CA ALA A 67 -4.87 -5.22 0.22
C ALA A 67 -6.38 -5.48 0.41
N THR A 68 -7.17 -4.44 0.67
CA THR A 68 -8.65 -4.55 0.71
C THR A 68 -9.26 -4.69 -0.69
N LEU A 69 -8.65 -4.06 -1.70
CA LEU A 69 -9.15 -4.03 -3.08
C LEU A 69 -8.59 -5.17 -3.93
N ALA A 70 -7.41 -5.69 -3.59
CA ALA A 70 -6.63 -6.64 -4.36
C ALA A 70 -6.68 -8.05 -3.75
N GLN A 71 -6.43 -9.07 -4.59
CA GLN A 71 -6.22 -10.46 -4.13
C GLN A 71 -4.83 -10.71 -3.55
N ARG A 72 -3.89 -9.78 -3.74
CA ARG A 72 -2.49 -9.87 -3.30
C ARG A 72 -2.02 -8.51 -2.81
N SER A 73 -1.19 -8.50 -1.76
CA SER A 73 -0.61 -7.27 -1.23
C SER A 73 0.36 -6.64 -2.23
N LEU A 74 0.51 -5.30 -2.17
CA LEU A 74 1.27 -4.52 -3.15
C LEU A 74 2.79 -4.81 -3.16
N PHE A 75 3.36 -5.17 -2.01
CA PHE A 75 4.80 -5.44 -1.89
C PHE A 75 5.06 -6.82 -1.29
N GLU A 76 4.16 -7.79 -1.53
CA GLU A 76 4.30 -9.14 -1.01
C GLU A 76 4.83 -10.10 -2.07
N MET A 77 5.84 -10.87 -1.68
CA MET A 77 6.29 -12.06 -2.37
C MET A 77 6.33 -13.22 -1.38
N PHE A 78 6.09 -14.44 -1.86
CA PHE A 78 6.17 -15.64 -1.05
C PHE A 78 7.54 -15.73 -0.38
N MET A 79 7.57 -15.80 0.95
CA MET A 79 8.81 -15.80 1.76
C MET A 79 9.71 -14.58 1.50
N GLY A 80 9.13 -13.42 1.19
CA GLY A 80 9.89 -12.21 0.87
C GLY A 80 10.72 -11.68 2.04
N THR A 81 11.98 -11.34 1.76
CA THR A 81 12.88 -10.64 2.70
C THR A 81 12.70 -9.12 2.59
N GLU A 82 13.36 -8.35 3.44
CA GLU A 82 13.38 -6.88 3.29
C GLU A 82 13.94 -6.46 1.91
N ASP A 83 14.89 -7.20 1.36
CA ASP A 83 15.43 -6.99 0.00
C ASP A 83 14.38 -7.26 -1.06
N THR A 84 13.65 -8.37 -0.95
CA THR A 84 12.56 -8.66 -1.90
C THR A 84 11.48 -7.58 -1.87
N VAL A 85 11.11 -7.10 -0.68
CA VAL A 85 10.13 -6.01 -0.55
C VAL A 85 10.65 -4.71 -1.15
N THR A 86 11.91 -4.36 -0.88
CA THR A 86 12.55 -3.17 -1.46
C THR A 86 12.64 -3.27 -2.98
N TRP A 87 12.92 -4.45 -3.51
CA TRP A 87 12.94 -4.75 -4.95
C TRP A 87 11.59 -4.53 -5.61
N ILE A 88 10.49 -4.98 -5.01
CA ILE A 88 9.14 -4.71 -5.56
C ILE A 88 8.81 -3.22 -5.45
N GLN A 89 9.14 -2.57 -4.33
CA GLN A 89 8.93 -1.14 -4.15
C GLN A 89 9.60 -0.35 -5.26
N VAL A 90 10.87 -0.66 -5.59
CA VAL A 90 11.62 0.03 -6.65
C VAL A 90 11.01 -0.22 -8.02
N GLN A 91 10.58 -1.44 -8.33
CA GLN A 91 9.89 -1.68 -9.60
C GLN A 91 8.55 -0.97 -9.73
N ALA A 92 7.80 -0.84 -8.62
CA ALA A 92 6.49 -0.22 -8.63
C ALA A 92 6.56 1.32 -8.62
N LEU A 93 7.49 1.90 -7.86
CA LEU A 93 7.53 3.33 -7.53
C LEU A 93 8.73 4.06 -8.14
N GLY A 94 9.72 3.33 -8.65
CA GLY A 94 10.96 3.88 -9.21
C GLY A 94 12.12 3.85 -8.22
N LYS A 95 13.25 4.46 -8.61
CA LYS A 95 14.49 4.47 -7.82
C LYS A 95 14.26 5.05 -6.42
N LEU A 96 14.89 4.45 -5.41
CA LEU A 96 14.97 5.02 -4.06
C LEU A 96 15.70 6.38 -4.10
N PRO A 97 15.50 7.24 -3.08
CA PRO A 97 16.38 8.38 -2.85
C PRO A 97 17.85 7.93 -2.81
N ASP A 98 18.76 8.75 -3.35
CA ASP A 98 20.15 8.31 -3.60
C ASP A 98 20.86 7.80 -2.34
N GLU A 99 20.67 8.43 -1.19
CA GLU A 99 21.31 7.97 0.05
C GLU A 99 20.71 6.66 0.63
N TRP A 100 19.51 6.28 0.19
CA TRP A 100 18.91 4.98 0.51
C TRP A 100 19.32 3.94 -0.54
N TRP A 101 19.41 4.36 -1.80
CA TRP A 101 19.90 3.56 -2.91
C TRP A 101 21.31 3.03 -2.63
N GLU A 102 22.23 3.91 -2.22
CA GLU A 102 23.62 3.53 -1.93
C GLU A 102 23.74 2.50 -0.79
N LYS A 103 22.83 2.52 0.18
CA LYS A 103 22.81 1.60 1.34
C LYS A 103 22.27 0.21 1.03
N TRP A 104 21.66 0.02 -0.14
CA TRP A 104 21.03 -1.24 -0.51
C TRP A 104 21.96 -2.06 -1.41
N ASP A 105 22.81 -2.90 -0.82
CA ASP A 105 23.84 -3.63 -1.58
C ASP A 105 23.26 -4.62 -2.61
N ALA A 106 22.16 -5.30 -2.28
CA ALA A 106 21.52 -6.27 -3.18
C ALA A 106 20.93 -5.64 -4.46
N ARG A 107 20.86 -4.31 -4.55
CA ARG A 107 20.32 -3.60 -5.73
C ARG A 107 21.05 -3.96 -7.03
N SER A 108 22.36 -4.20 -6.97
CA SER A 108 23.21 -4.38 -8.16
C SER A 108 22.96 -5.70 -8.89
N GLU A 109 22.27 -6.64 -8.23
CA GLU A 109 21.88 -7.92 -8.85
C GLU A 109 20.80 -7.72 -9.91
N ASP A 110 19.87 -6.78 -9.67
CA ASP A 110 18.64 -6.63 -10.45
C ASP A 110 18.41 -5.23 -11.02
N PHE A 111 19.22 -4.23 -10.68
CA PHE A 111 19.04 -2.85 -11.15
C PHE A 111 20.33 -2.21 -11.63
N THR A 112 20.20 -1.34 -12.64
CA THR A 112 21.25 -0.40 -13.04
C THR A 112 21.39 0.72 -12.00
N GLU A 113 22.49 1.47 -12.03
CA GLU A 113 22.69 2.60 -11.09
C GLU A 113 21.62 3.70 -11.23
N ASP A 114 20.98 3.81 -12.38
CA ASP A 114 19.84 4.71 -12.63
C ASP A 114 18.50 4.17 -12.09
N GLY A 115 18.52 3.01 -11.41
CA GLY A 115 17.33 2.36 -10.85
C GLY A 115 16.44 1.67 -11.88
N GLN A 116 16.96 1.38 -13.08
CA GLN A 116 16.22 0.62 -14.09
C GLN A 116 16.43 -0.88 -13.88
N PRO A 117 15.38 -1.71 -13.96
CA PRO A 117 15.52 -3.15 -13.78
C PRO A 117 16.40 -3.76 -14.88
N ILE A 118 17.39 -4.55 -14.48
CA ILE A 118 18.21 -5.37 -15.37
C ILE A 118 17.34 -6.56 -15.81
N ARG A 119 16.95 -6.58 -17.07
CA ARG A 119 16.15 -7.68 -17.61
C ARG A 119 17.05 -8.89 -17.89
N VAL A 120 17.15 -9.78 -16.92
CA VAL A 120 17.88 -11.05 -17.07
C VAL A 120 17.01 -12.12 -17.77
N ASN A 121 15.68 -11.99 -17.72
CA ASN A 121 14.73 -12.93 -18.31
C ASN A 121 13.44 -12.24 -18.80
N ASP A 122 12.51 -13.01 -19.36
CA ASP A 122 11.18 -12.55 -19.81
C ASP A 122 10.19 -12.33 -18.64
N SER A 123 10.66 -12.20 -17.40
CA SER A 123 9.76 -11.96 -16.27
C SER A 123 9.13 -10.56 -16.36
N PRO A 124 7.86 -10.41 -15.94
CA PRO A 124 7.22 -9.13 -15.96
C PRO A 124 7.89 -8.17 -14.98
N VAL A 125 7.98 -6.89 -15.38
CA VAL A 125 8.36 -5.82 -14.45
C VAL A 125 7.14 -5.52 -13.58
N TYR A 126 7.33 -5.53 -12.26
CA TYR A 126 6.26 -5.36 -11.27
C TYR A 126 5.88 -3.88 -11.10
N THR A 127 5.64 -3.19 -12.21
CA THR A 127 5.19 -1.80 -12.21
C THR A 127 3.85 -1.67 -11.50
N PHE A 128 3.55 -0.46 -11.02
CA PHE A 128 2.30 -0.23 -10.31
C PHE A 128 1.07 -0.58 -11.17
N ASP A 129 1.13 -0.29 -12.47
CA ASP A 129 0.10 -0.65 -13.44
C ASP A 129 -0.02 -2.16 -13.67
N TYR A 130 1.10 -2.87 -13.78
CA TYR A 130 1.11 -4.33 -13.90
C TYR A 130 0.47 -4.97 -12.66
N GLN A 131 0.84 -4.49 -11.47
CA GLN A 131 0.27 -4.97 -10.23
C GLN A 131 -1.23 -4.69 -10.12
N PHE A 132 -1.70 -3.54 -10.62
CA PHE A 132 -3.13 -3.23 -10.65
C PHE A 132 -3.90 -4.23 -11.51
N GLU A 133 -3.43 -4.50 -12.72
CA GLU A 133 -4.08 -5.48 -13.60
C GLU A 133 -4.03 -6.89 -13.00
N ASN A 134 -2.87 -7.31 -12.48
CA ASN A 134 -2.69 -8.68 -11.99
C ASN A 134 -3.36 -8.94 -10.63
N ALA A 135 -3.28 -8.00 -9.69
CA ALA A 135 -3.73 -8.20 -8.31
C ALA A 135 -5.18 -7.76 -8.09
N ILE A 136 -5.65 -6.72 -8.80
CA ILE A 136 -7.01 -6.18 -8.64
C ILE A 136 -7.92 -6.69 -9.76
N GLN A 137 -7.61 -6.40 -11.02
CA GLN A 137 -8.54 -6.66 -12.14
C GLN A 137 -8.72 -8.15 -12.40
N GLU A 138 -7.64 -8.93 -12.46
CA GLU A 138 -7.73 -10.36 -12.69
C GLU A 138 -8.49 -11.08 -11.55
N GLY A 139 -8.27 -10.65 -10.31
CA GLY A 139 -9.02 -11.13 -9.15
C GLY A 139 -10.52 -10.90 -9.30
N ARG A 140 -10.92 -9.68 -9.66
CA ARG A 140 -12.31 -9.31 -9.92
C ARG A 140 -12.92 -10.13 -11.06
N ARG A 141 -12.21 -10.26 -12.20
CA ARG A 141 -12.66 -11.10 -13.33
C ARG A 141 -12.89 -12.55 -12.91
N ARG A 142 -11.93 -13.16 -12.21
CA ARG A 142 -12.02 -14.54 -11.72
C ARG A 142 -13.21 -14.75 -10.79
N CYS A 143 -13.48 -13.78 -9.93
CA CYS A 143 -14.61 -13.79 -9.01
C CYS A 143 -15.92 -13.25 -9.61
N LYS A 144 -15.95 -12.92 -10.92
CA LYS A 144 -17.10 -12.32 -11.62
C LYS A 144 -17.62 -11.04 -10.95
N MET A 145 -16.72 -10.28 -10.34
CA MET A 145 -17.00 -8.95 -9.79
C MET A 145 -16.84 -7.88 -10.86
N GLU A 146 -17.51 -6.75 -10.67
CA GLU A 146 -17.31 -5.58 -11.51
C GLU A 146 -15.84 -5.11 -11.47
N THR A 147 -15.28 -4.90 -12.64
CA THR A 147 -13.91 -4.39 -12.83
C THR A 147 -13.90 -2.88 -12.75
N MET A 148 -12.82 -2.30 -12.23
CA MET A 148 -12.67 -0.84 -12.21
C MET A 148 -12.47 -0.33 -13.62
N ASP A 149 -13.14 0.75 -13.99
CA ASP A 149 -12.89 1.41 -15.27
C ASP A 149 -11.55 2.19 -15.25
N LEU A 150 -11.17 2.76 -16.40
CA LEU A 150 -9.93 3.53 -16.50
C LEU A 150 -9.95 4.77 -15.59
N ALA A 151 -11.10 5.43 -15.41
CA ALA A 151 -11.19 6.64 -14.60
C ALA A 151 -11.03 6.32 -13.10
N GLU A 152 -11.68 5.25 -12.63
CA GLU A 152 -11.53 4.78 -11.26
C GLU A 152 -10.10 4.31 -10.98
N LYS A 153 -9.49 3.58 -11.92
CA LYS A 153 -8.08 3.19 -11.85
C LYS A 153 -7.18 4.41 -11.66
N GLU A 154 -7.28 5.40 -12.54
CA GLU A 154 -6.41 6.57 -12.48
C GLU A 154 -6.65 7.38 -11.19
N ALA A 155 -7.91 7.50 -10.75
CA ALA A 155 -8.22 8.13 -9.47
C ALA A 155 -7.59 7.38 -8.28
N LEU A 156 -7.68 6.04 -8.26
CA LEU A 156 -7.09 5.21 -7.21
C LEU A 156 -5.55 5.38 -7.18
N LEU A 157 -4.90 5.28 -8.33
CA LEU A 157 -3.45 5.42 -8.43
C LEU A 157 -2.99 6.84 -8.08
N ALA A 158 -3.76 7.87 -8.47
CA ALA A 158 -3.49 9.25 -8.09
C ALA A 158 -3.59 9.47 -6.58
N MET A 159 -4.46 8.73 -5.87
CA MET A 159 -4.52 8.75 -4.42
C MET A 159 -3.34 7.99 -3.78
N LEU A 160 -3.01 6.79 -4.27
CA LEU A 160 -2.01 5.92 -3.64
C LEU A 160 -0.57 6.42 -3.82
N ARG A 161 -0.22 6.99 -4.99
CA ARG A 161 1.13 7.48 -5.29
C ARG A 161 1.68 8.45 -4.22
N PRO A 162 0.99 9.53 -3.83
CA PRO A 162 1.48 10.44 -2.78
C PRO A 162 1.48 9.80 -1.38
N MET A 163 0.65 8.79 -1.11
CA MET A 163 0.72 8.04 0.16
C MET A 163 1.97 7.15 0.23
N LEU A 164 2.39 6.63 -0.93
CA LEU A 164 3.55 5.77 -1.13
C LEU A 164 4.82 6.53 -1.53
N ALA A 165 4.90 7.84 -1.23
CA ALA A 165 6.15 8.56 -1.40
C ALA A 165 7.23 7.98 -0.46
N TYR A 166 8.44 7.77 -0.97
CA TYR A 166 9.53 7.20 -0.18
C TYR A 166 9.81 8.02 1.07
N ARG A 167 9.91 9.36 0.91
CA ARG A 167 10.17 10.27 2.02
C ARG A 167 8.92 10.51 2.86
N PRO A 168 8.97 10.29 4.18
CA PRO A 168 7.88 10.62 5.09
C PRO A 168 7.36 12.06 4.90
N GLU A 169 8.26 13.02 4.67
CA GLU A 169 7.95 14.44 4.54
C GLU A 169 7.25 14.79 3.22
N GLN A 170 7.34 13.90 2.21
CA GLN A 170 6.68 14.05 0.91
C GLN A 170 5.32 13.35 0.86
N ARG A 171 4.96 12.58 1.90
CA ARG A 171 3.68 11.88 1.93
C ARG A 171 2.54 12.84 2.21
N CYS A 172 1.42 12.59 1.54
CA CYS A 172 0.20 13.34 1.82
C CYS A 172 -0.33 13.05 3.23
N SER A 173 -1.14 13.98 3.72
CA SER A 173 -1.89 13.84 4.96
C SER A 173 -3.16 13.02 4.75
N VAL A 174 -3.70 12.45 5.83
CA VAL A 174 -5.00 11.76 5.79
C VAL A 174 -6.13 12.66 5.30
N LYS A 175 -6.05 13.98 5.55
CA LYS A 175 -7.03 14.95 5.07
C LYS A 175 -7.03 15.04 3.54
N GLU A 176 -5.85 15.03 2.93
CA GLU A 176 -5.71 15.02 1.47
C GLU A 176 -6.15 13.68 0.88
N VAL A 177 -5.87 12.55 1.54
CA VAL A 177 -6.38 11.23 1.14
C VAL A 177 -7.91 11.23 1.10
N LEU A 178 -8.57 11.69 2.16
CA LEU A 178 -10.04 11.80 2.23
C LEU A 178 -10.61 12.76 1.18
N GLY A 179 -9.85 13.77 0.78
CA GLY A 179 -10.20 14.73 -0.28
C GLY A 179 -9.86 14.28 -1.69
N SER A 180 -9.26 13.10 -1.88
CA SER A 180 -8.92 12.59 -3.20
C SER A 180 -10.16 12.32 -4.06
N GLU A 181 -9.97 12.34 -5.39
CA GLU A 181 -11.06 12.00 -6.31
C GLU A 181 -11.57 10.58 -6.05
N TRP A 182 -10.69 9.62 -5.80
CA TRP A 182 -11.12 8.24 -5.56
C TRP A 182 -12.04 8.13 -4.33
N MET A 183 -11.65 8.77 -3.21
CA MET A 183 -12.48 8.77 -2.01
C MET A 183 -13.82 9.47 -2.22
N THR A 184 -13.81 10.65 -2.84
CA THR A 184 -15.02 11.50 -2.95
C THR A 184 -15.99 11.06 -4.03
N ARG A 185 -15.50 10.45 -5.12
CA ARG A 185 -16.31 10.04 -6.28
C ARG A 185 -16.73 8.57 -6.24
N TYR A 186 -15.91 7.69 -5.65
CA TYR A 186 -16.14 6.24 -5.68
C TYR A 186 -16.43 5.71 -4.27
N ALA A 187 -15.45 5.76 -3.36
CA ALA A 187 -15.54 5.06 -2.07
C ALA A 187 -16.60 5.62 -1.11
N MET A 188 -16.64 6.93 -0.89
CA MET A 188 -17.59 7.56 0.05
C MET A 188 -19.05 7.45 -0.43
N PRO A 189 -19.38 7.72 -1.71
CA PRO A 189 -20.74 7.51 -2.20
C PRO A 189 -21.23 6.06 -2.04
N ASP A 190 -20.36 5.06 -2.27
CA ASP A 190 -20.69 3.66 -2.02
C ASP A 190 -20.95 3.39 -0.54
N TYR A 191 -20.06 3.87 0.34
CA TYR A 191 -20.23 3.75 1.78
C TYR A 191 -21.54 4.40 2.28
N GLU A 192 -21.88 5.57 1.76
CA GLU A 192 -23.12 6.27 2.11
C GLU A 192 -24.36 5.55 1.58
N ARG A 193 -24.34 4.99 0.36
CA ARG A 193 -25.42 4.14 -0.15
C ARG A 193 -25.65 2.92 0.75
N LEU A 194 -24.56 2.27 1.17
CA LEU A 194 -24.61 1.12 2.08
C LEU A 194 -25.20 1.48 3.46
N ARG A 195 -24.93 2.69 3.95
CA ARG A 195 -25.52 3.20 5.21
C ARG A 195 -26.95 3.72 5.04
N GLY A 196 -27.26 4.30 3.90
CA GLY A 196 -28.55 4.92 3.57
C GLY A 196 -29.66 3.90 3.32
N GLY A 197 -29.31 2.68 2.89
CA GLY A 197 -30.23 1.53 2.79
C GLY A 197 -30.72 0.99 4.15
N ARG A 198 -30.36 1.63 5.27
CA ARG A 198 -30.82 1.30 6.65
C ARG A 198 -32.09 2.06 7.05
N ARG A 199 -32.95 2.48 6.11
CA ARG A 199 -34.24 3.11 6.40
C ARG A 199 -35.40 2.26 5.94
#